data_AF-A0A0D7W9E0-F1
#
_entry.id   AF-A0A0D7W9E0-F1
#
_cell.length_a   1.000
_cell.length_b   1.000
_cell.length_c   1.000
_cell.angle_alpha   90.00
_cell.angle_beta   90.00
_cell.angle_gamma   90.00
#
_symmetry.space_group_name_H-M   'P 1'
#
loop_
_entity.id
_entity.type
_entity.pdbx_description
1 polymer ?
#
loop_
_entity_poly.entity_id
_entity_poly.type
_entity_poly.pdbx_seq_one_letter_code
_entity_poly.pdbx_strand_id
1 'polypeptide(L)'
;MKNKLYLITITLSLLITNCSNSQTELSDEKSQIINFLKIWNNLHNEKNIGKLTDLYDKNVNYYGHNKSNNYIIEDKSKLFEKFKQFTQTNNGISELTKNLLENEIKIAFSKKVIVNGKTKYYPSYLILKHTNNYWKITTEGDLITDKIISKNKNTGNTKKILGDFNGDGKKEFAWIETPKRLVHSEYIIKEDELEEGEFGILYDDYIGCDNSVIHFSDKTIWPITINTTSGELTNIGDLNNDGSENISVYSNINAYSTLHILNVKNYYQPNLIDPISVNRNIYDNIQKENMLENLGNGSVKITYSTFTEKGEHELITKIIKL
;
A
#
# COMPACT_ATOMS: atom_id res chain seq x y z
N MET A 1 49.05 -46.92 46.77
CA MET A 1 47.94 -46.20 46.10
C MET A 1 48.53 -45.30 45.02
N LYS A 2 48.29 -45.63 43.74
CA LYS A 2 48.78 -44.88 42.58
C LYS A 2 47.65 -43.96 42.09
N ASN A 3 47.82 -42.64 42.18
CA ASN A 3 46.91 -41.70 41.52
C ASN A 3 47.45 -41.38 40.12
N LYS A 4 46.73 -41.86 39.12
CA LYS A 4 46.90 -41.52 37.70
C LYS A 4 46.34 -40.12 37.47
N LEU A 5 47.15 -39.19 37.00
CA LEU A 5 46.67 -37.95 36.39
C LEU A 5 46.56 -38.21 34.88
N TYR A 6 45.33 -38.36 34.39
CA TYR A 6 45.05 -38.55 32.97
C TYR A 6 45.16 -37.21 32.23
N LEU A 7 45.93 -37.24 31.15
CA LEU A 7 46.03 -36.27 30.09
C LEU A 7 44.65 -36.13 29.42
N ILE A 8 44.05 -34.95 29.44
CA ILE A 8 42.89 -34.62 28.59
C ILE A 8 43.35 -33.53 27.61
N THR A 9 43.80 -33.97 26.45
CA THR A 9 43.93 -33.14 25.25
C THR A 9 42.54 -33.01 24.62
N ILE A 10 41.88 -31.85 24.79
CA ILE A 10 40.69 -31.51 24.00
C ILE A 10 41.19 -30.97 22.66
N THR A 11 41.00 -31.77 21.61
CA THR A 11 41.15 -31.34 20.22
C THR A 11 40.05 -30.34 19.87
N LEU A 12 40.40 -29.06 19.86
CA LEU A 12 39.58 -27.99 19.29
C LEU A 12 39.75 -27.98 17.77
N SER A 13 39.07 -28.90 17.08
CA SER A 13 39.06 -28.97 15.61
C SER A 13 37.64 -29.19 15.10
N LEU A 14 36.78 -28.17 15.21
CA LEU A 14 35.45 -28.19 14.58
C LEU A 14 34.80 -26.79 14.55
N LEU A 15 35.49 -25.78 14.01
CA LEU A 15 34.91 -24.44 13.82
C LEU A 15 35.39 -23.70 12.54
N ILE A 16 35.80 -24.41 11.48
CA ILE A 16 36.23 -23.76 10.23
C ILE A 16 35.36 -24.15 9.00
N THR A 17 34.34 -24.99 9.14
CA THR A 17 33.58 -25.48 7.96
C THR A 17 32.35 -24.66 7.56
N ASN A 18 31.92 -23.65 8.34
CA ASN A 18 30.67 -22.93 8.03
C ASN A 18 30.84 -21.58 7.32
N CYS A 19 32.04 -21.04 7.20
CA CYS A 19 32.21 -19.73 6.55
C CYS A 19 32.30 -19.85 5.01
N SER A 20 32.88 -20.94 4.50
CA SER A 20 33.03 -21.19 3.07
C SER A 20 31.72 -21.52 2.35
N ASN A 21 30.78 -22.22 3.00
CA ASN A 21 29.48 -22.56 2.37
C ASN A 21 28.62 -21.32 2.11
N SER A 22 28.51 -20.41 3.07
CA SER A 22 27.69 -19.20 2.96
C SER A 22 28.13 -18.26 1.81
N GLN A 23 29.45 -18.16 1.58
CA GLN A 23 30.00 -17.32 0.52
C GLN A 23 29.84 -17.94 -0.86
N THR A 24 29.82 -19.28 -0.95
CA THR A 24 29.62 -20.02 -2.19
C THR A 24 28.13 -19.98 -2.61
N GLU A 25 27.21 -20.20 -1.67
CA GLU A 25 25.76 -20.11 -1.90
C GLU A 25 25.32 -18.71 -2.37
N LEU A 26 25.89 -17.65 -1.80
CA LEU A 26 25.59 -16.27 -2.19
C LEU A 26 26.08 -15.94 -3.63
N SER A 27 27.21 -16.53 -4.03
CA SER A 27 27.76 -16.39 -5.39
C SER A 27 26.89 -17.11 -6.43
N ASP A 28 26.35 -18.28 -6.07
CA ASP A 28 25.49 -19.07 -6.93
C ASP A 28 24.12 -18.42 -7.12
N GLU A 29 23.50 -17.95 -6.04
CA GLU A 29 22.22 -17.24 -6.07
C GLU A 29 22.30 -15.97 -6.95
N LYS A 30 23.34 -15.15 -6.77
CA LYS A 30 23.59 -13.98 -7.61
C LYS A 30 23.66 -14.34 -9.10
N SER A 31 24.35 -15.43 -9.43
CA SER A 31 24.47 -15.90 -10.82
C SER A 31 23.12 -16.36 -11.38
N GLN A 32 22.30 -17.02 -10.58
CA GLN A 32 20.93 -17.40 -10.94
C GLN A 32 20.06 -16.17 -11.24
N ILE A 33 20.11 -15.13 -10.40
CA ILE A 33 19.31 -13.90 -10.62
C ILE A 33 19.76 -13.15 -11.88
N ILE A 34 21.06 -13.07 -12.13
CA ILE A 34 21.58 -12.47 -13.37
C ILE A 34 21.12 -13.27 -14.60
N ASN A 35 21.11 -14.60 -14.50
CA ASN A 35 20.62 -15.45 -15.57
C ASN A 35 19.10 -15.32 -15.77
N PHE A 36 18.34 -15.23 -14.69
CA PHE A 36 16.88 -14.99 -14.72
C PHE A 36 16.57 -13.71 -15.50
N LEU A 37 17.29 -12.62 -15.21
CA LEU A 37 17.12 -11.35 -15.90
C LEU A 37 17.48 -11.43 -17.40
N LYS A 38 18.47 -12.26 -17.78
CA LYS A 38 18.79 -12.55 -19.19
C LYS A 38 17.66 -13.30 -19.89
N ILE A 39 17.12 -14.34 -19.24
CA ILE A 39 15.99 -15.13 -19.76
C ILE A 39 14.78 -14.22 -19.97
N TRP A 40 14.42 -13.42 -18.97
CA TRP A 40 13.31 -12.46 -19.05
C TRP A 40 13.43 -11.53 -20.27
N ASN A 41 14.63 -11.01 -20.56
CA ASN A 41 14.84 -10.20 -21.77
C ASN A 41 14.69 -10.96 -23.08
N ASN A 42 15.30 -12.16 -23.15
CA ASN A 42 15.23 -12.97 -24.36
C ASN A 42 13.78 -13.30 -24.69
N LEU A 43 12.99 -13.68 -23.69
CA LEU A 43 11.57 -13.98 -23.89
C LEU A 43 10.75 -12.78 -24.39
N HIS A 44 11.08 -11.55 -23.98
CA HIS A 44 10.43 -10.35 -24.54
C HIS A 44 10.80 -10.14 -26.01
N ASN A 45 12.07 -10.36 -26.38
CA ASN A 45 12.53 -10.22 -27.76
C ASN A 45 11.96 -11.33 -28.67
N GLU A 46 11.84 -12.54 -28.15
CA GLU A 46 11.18 -13.68 -28.79
C GLU A 46 9.65 -13.55 -28.82
N LYS A 47 9.09 -12.59 -28.05
CA LYS A 47 7.64 -12.41 -27.85
C LYS A 47 6.96 -13.69 -27.33
N ASN A 48 7.68 -14.45 -26.51
CA ASN A 48 7.23 -15.75 -26.03
C ASN A 48 6.32 -15.57 -24.81
N ILE A 49 5.05 -15.29 -25.08
CA ILE A 49 4.03 -15.03 -24.06
C ILE A 49 3.90 -16.21 -23.09
N GLY A 50 3.82 -17.45 -23.58
CA GLY A 50 3.65 -18.63 -22.73
C GLY A 50 4.76 -18.74 -21.67
N LYS A 51 6.02 -18.62 -22.08
CA LYS A 51 7.15 -18.66 -21.13
C LYS A 51 7.26 -17.41 -20.27
N LEU A 52 6.77 -16.26 -20.73
CA LEU A 52 6.70 -15.06 -19.89
C LEU A 52 5.73 -15.27 -18.72
N THR A 53 4.58 -15.91 -18.96
CA THR A 53 3.60 -16.26 -17.90
C THR A 53 4.27 -17.01 -16.75
N ASP A 54 5.18 -17.93 -17.07
CA ASP A 54 5.89 -18.74 -16.08
C ASP A 54 6.89 -17.94 -15.22
N LEU A 55 7.28 -16.72 -15.63
CA LEU A 55 8.20 -15.90 -14.84
C LEU A 55 7.49 -15.06 -13.77
N TYR A 56 6.20 -14.76 -13.93
CA TYR A 56 5.45 -13.91 -13.01
C TYR A 56 4.75 -14.72 -11.93
N ASP A 57 4.65 -14.13 -10.73
CA ASP A 57 3.78 -14.64 -9.67
C ASP A 57 2.29 -14.42 -10.04
N LYS A 58 1.36 -15.01 -9.30
CA LYS A 58 -0.09 -14.84 -9.47
C LYS A 58 -0.51 -13.38 -9.38
N ASN A 59 0.05 -12.65 -8.40
CA ASN A 59 -0.18 -11.23 -8.16
C ASN A 59 1.17 -10.50 -8.13
N VAL A 60 1.32 -9.47 -8.95
CA VAL A 60 2.58 -8.76 -9.14
C VAL A 60 2.33 -7.27 -8.98
N ASN A 61 3.22 -6.58 -8.27
CA ASN A 61 3.29 -5.12 -8.31
C ASN A 61 3.89 -4.68 -9.67
N TYR A 62 3.02 -4.47 -10.65
CA TYR A 62 3.36 -4.06 -12.01
C TYR A 62 3.26 -2.54 -12.14
N TYR A 63 4.41 -1.87 -12.25
CA TYR A 63 4.57 -0.41 -12.34
C TYR A 63 3.81 0.33 -11.24
N GLY A 64 3.91 -0.17 -10.00
CA GLY A 64 3.30 0.43 -8.81
C GLY A 64 1.84 0.04 -8.56
N HIS A 65 1.30 -0.91 -9.32
CA HIS A 65 -0.06 -1.42 -9.18
C HIS A 65 -0.08 -2.94 -9.01
N ASN A 66 -0.89 -3.48 -8.11
CA ASN A 66 -1.08 -4.92 -8.03
C ASN A 66 -1.91 -5.40 -9.23
N LYS A 67 -1.36 -6.33 -10.01
CA LYS A 67 -1.98 -6.89 -11.21
C LYS A 67 -1.86 -8.40 -11.20
N SER A 68 -2.87 -9.07 -11.77
CA SER A 68 -2.82 -10.51 -11.98
C SER A 68 -1.83 -10.86 -13.09
N ASN A 69 -1.29 -12.07 -13.04
CA ASN A 69 -0.43 -12.60 -14.11
C ASN A 69 -1.11 -12.48 -15.48
N ASN A 70 -2.38 -12.88 -15.59
CA ASN A 70 -3.14 -12.79 -16.85
C ASN A 70 -3.18 -11.36 -17.41
N TYR A 71 -3.39 -10.35 -16.57
CA TYR A 71 -3.39 -8.96 -16.99
C TYR A 71 -2.04 -8.54 -17.60
N ILE A 72 -0.94 -8.90 -16.93
CA ILE A 72 0.42 -8.56 -17.36
C ILE A 72 0.72 -9.20 -18.72
N ILE A 73 0.26 -10.43 -18.91
CA ILE A 73 0.44 -11.17 -20.15
C ILE A 73 -0.38 -10.58 -21.30
N GLU A 74 -1.61 -10.18 -21.04
CA GLU A 74 -2.44 -9.47 -22.01
C GLU A 74 -1.82 -8.12 -22.41
N ASP A 75 -1.32 -7.34 -21.43
CA ASP A 75 -0.64 -6.07 -21.67
C ASP A 75 0.62 -6.23 -22.54
N LYS A 76 1.45 -7.24 -22.25
CA LYS A 76 2.64 -7.55 -23.07
C LYS A 76 2.24 -8.02 -24.48
N SER A 77 1.16 -8.77 -24.61
CA SER A 77 0.64 -9.20 -25.92
C SER A 77 0.23 -7.99 -26.76
N LYS A 78 -0.54 -7.05 -26.18
CA LYS A 78 -0.91 -5.77 -26.82
C LYS A 78 0.32 -4.94 -27.20
N LEU A 79 1.33 -4.88 -26.33
CA LEU A 79 2.60 -4.19 -26.62
C LEU A 79 3.29 -4.77 -27.85
N PHE A 80 3.42 -6.10 -27.93
CA PHE A 80 4.08 -6.79 -29.03
C PHE A 80 3.29 -6.72 -30.33
N GLU A 81 1.96 -6.67 -30.24
CA GLU A 81 1.09 -6.45 -31.40
C GLU A 81 1.24 -5.05 -31.96
N LYS A 82 1.21 -4.04 -31.09
CA LYS A 82 1.35 -2.62 -31.44
C LYS A 82 2.74 -2.29 -31.98
N PHE A 83 3.78 -2.88 -31.40
CA PHE A 83 5.18 -2.58 -31.74
C PHE A 83 5.90 -3.81 -32.27
N LYS A 84 5.66 -4.14 -33.55
CA LYS A 84 6.23 -5.34 -34.20
C LYS A 84 7.77 -5.41 -34.14
N GLN A 85 8.45 -4.27 -34.17
CA GLN A 85 9.91 -4.15 -34.07
C GLN A 85 10.42 -3.90 -32.63
N PHE A 86 9.59 -4.12 -31.62
CA PHE A 86 9.99 -4.00 -30.22
C PHE A 86 11.20 -4.91 -29.93
N THR A 87 12.24 -4.33 -29.34
CA THR A 87 13.33 -5.09 -28.70
C THR A 87 13.75 -4.42 -27.40
N GLN A 88 14.30 -5.22 -26.49
CA GLN A 88 14.88 -4.76 -25.23
C GLN A 88 16.20 -5.45 -24.90
N THR A 89 17.07 -4.75 -24.18
CA THR A 89 18.33 -5.28 -23.64
C THR A 89 18.60 -4.69 -22.26
N ASN A 90 19.33 -5.42 -21.40
CA ASN A 90 19.91 -4.83 -20.19
C ASN A 90 21.21 -4.13 -20.54
N ASN A 91 21.31 -2.87 -20.14
CA ASN A 91 22.50 -2.04 -20.28
C ASN A 91 23.13 -1.76 -18.92
N GLY A 92 23.45 -2.83 -18.18
CA GLY A 92 24.09 -2.77 -16.87
C GLY A 92 23.13 -2.93 -15.70
N ILE A 93 23.59 -3.66 -14.68
CA ILE A 93 22.93 -3.80 -13.37
C ILE A 93 23.48 -2.71 -12.46
N SER A 94 22.60 -1.90 -11.88
CA SER A 94 22.94 -0.81 -10.97
C SER A 94 22.83 -1.22 -9.51
N GLU A 95 21.99 -2.20 -9.19
CA GLU A 95 21.73 -2.64 -7.82
C GLU A 95 21.35 -4.13 -7.80
N LEU A 96 21.83 -4.85 -6.78
CA LEU A 96 21.37 -6.19 -6.44
C LEU A 96 21.35 -6.32 -4.92
N THR A 97 20.16 -6.41 -4.34
CA THR A 97 19.95 -6.39 -2.88
C THR A 97 19.00 -7.50 -2.46
N LYS A 98 19.30 -8.18 -1.35
CA LYS A 98 18.47 -9.22 -0.78
C LYS A 98 17.78 -8.74 0.49
N ASN A 99 16.45 -8.89 0.55
CA ASN A 99 15.67 -8.79 1.77
C ASN A 99 15.67 -10.16 2.47
N LEU A 100 16.38 -10.25 3.60
CA LEU A 100 16.55 -11.50 4.35
C LEU A 100 15.28 -11.93 5.09
N LEU A 101 14.37 -10.99 5.40
CA LEU A 101 13.13 -11.29 6.14
C LEU A 101 12.05 -11.89 5.24
N GLU A 102 11.93 -11.36 4.03
CA GLU A 102 10.87 -11.76 3.08
C GLU A 102 11.36 -12.76 2.03
N ASN A 103 12.65 -13.07 2.05
CA ASN A 103 13.36 -13.90 1.08
C ASN A 103 13.15 -13.38 -0.36
N GLU A 104 13.31 -12.07 -0.53
CA GLU A 104 13.15 -11.39 -1.81
C GLU A 104 14.48 -10.81 -2.28
N ILE A 105 14.68 -10.78 -3.60
CA ILE A 105 15.84 -10.14 -4.22
C ILE A 105 15.36 -9.08 -5.19
N LYS A 106 15.84 -7.86 -4.99
CA LYS A 106 15.68 -6.76 -5.93
C LYS A 106 16.90 -6.69 -6.84
N ILE A 107 16.65 -6.62 -8.14
CA ILE A 107 17.66 -6.34 -9.18
C ILE A 107 17.25 -5.08 -9.94
N ALA A 108 18.05 -4.01 -9.85
CA ALA A 108 17.85 -2.79 -10.62
C ALA A 108 18.88 -2.66 -11.75
N PHE A 109 18.44 -2.15 -12.90
CA PHE A 109 19.22 -2.14 -14.13
C PHE A 109 18.74 -1.05 -15.10
N SER A 110 19.60 -0.65 -16.02
CA SER A 110 19.22 0.24 -17.11
C SER A 110 18.66 -0.58 -18.28
N LYS A 111 17.34 -0.55 -18.49
CA LYS A 111 16.66 -1.19 -19.62
C LYS A 111 16.75 -0.32 -20.86
N LYS A 112 17.36 -0.82 -21.94
CA LYS A 112 17.34 -0.18 -23.27
C LYS A 112 16.21 -0.79 -24.10
N VAL A 113 15.32 0.04 -24.60
CA VAL A 113 14.17 -0.36 -25.44
C VAL A 113 14.31 0.30 -26.81
N ILE A 114 14.09 -0.46 -27.88
CA ILE A 114 14.05 0.05 -29.26
C ILE A 114 12.67 -0.25 -29.84
N VAL A 115 11.98 0.80 -30.28
CA VAL A 115 10.66 0.74 -30.90
C VAL A 115 10.64 1.69 -32.08
N ASN A 116 10.26 1.20 -33.27
CA ASN A 116 10.16 1.99 -34.50
C ASN A 116 11.43 2.83 -34.78
N GLY A 117 12.61 2.21 -34.62
CA GLY A 117 13.92 2.86 -34.79
C GLY A 117 14.33 3.85 -33.69
N LYS A 118 13.45 4.14 -32.71
CA LYS A 118 13.77 5.03 -31.58
C LYS A 118 14.27 4.22 -30.39
N THR A 119 15.38 4.68 -29.81
CA THR A 119 15.96 4.09 -28.60
C THR A 119 15.57 4.90 -27.37
N LYS A 120 15.16 4.23 -26.30
CA LYS A 120 14.92 4.81 -24.97
C LYS A 120 15.60 3.98 -23.89
N TYR A 121 15.90 4.63 -22.77
CA TYR A 121 16.51 4.01 -21.60
C TYR A 121 15.62 4.24 -20.38
N TYR A 122 15.42 3.19 -19.58
CA TYR A 122 14.59 3.21 -18.39
C TYR A 122 15.37 2.64 -17.20
N PRO A 123 15.43 3.34 -16.06
CA PRO A 123 15.99 2.81 -14.82
C PRO A 123 14.98 1.83 -14.20
N SER A 124 15.01 0.57 -14.63
CA SER A 124 14.05 -0.47 -14.28
C SER A 124 14.53 -1.34 -13.13
N TYR A 125 13.61 -2.06 -12.50
CA TYR A 125 13.95 -3.08 -11.52
C TYR A 125 12.91 -4.21 -11.51
N LEU A 126 13.35 -5.38 -11.03
CA LEU A 126 12.50 -6.50 -10.67
C LEU A 126 12.68 -6.81 -9.18
N ILE A 127 11.61 -7.21 -8.51
CA ILE A 127 11.69 -7.92 -7.23
C ILE A 127 11.27 -9.36 -7.46
N LEU A 128 12.12 -10.27 -7.03
CA LEU A 128 11.99 -11.70 -7.21
C LEU A 128 11.79 -12.36 -5.85
N LYS A 129 10.85 -13.29 -5.77
CA LYS A 129 10.64 -14.12 -4.60
C LYS A 129 10.84 -15.58 -4.94
N HIS A 130 11.50 -16.31 -4.05
CA HIS A 130 11.67 -17.75 -4.21
C HIS A 130 10.42 -18.47 -3.70
N THR A 131 9.58 -18.97 -4.60
CA THR A 131 8.34 -19.69 -4.28
C THR A 131 8.34 -21.06 -4.97
N ASN A 132 7.98 -22.12 -4.23
CA ASN A 132 7.88 -23.48 -4.77
C ASN A 132 9.12 -23.95 -5.57
N ASN A 133 10.33 -23.65 -5.10
CA ASN A 133 11.63 -23.95 -5.74
C ASN A 133 11.95 -23.18 -7.04
N TYR A 134 11.23 -22.09 -7.33
CA TYR A 134 11.52 -21.23 -8.48
C TYR A 134 11.49 -19.75 -8.10
N TRP A 135 12.29 -18.95 -8.81
CA TRP A 135 12.18 -17.50 -8.73
C TRP A 135 10.98 -17.01 -9.53
N LYS A 136 10.16 -16.17 -8.92
CA LYS A 136 9.01 -15.50 -9.56
C LYS A 136 9.11 -13.99 -9.40
N ILE A 137 8.69 -13.26 -10.43
CA ILE A 137 8.58 -11.81 -10.41
C ILE A 137 7.36 -11.44 -9.57
N THR A 138 7.60 -10.79 -8.44
CA THR A 138 6.56 -10.19 -7.59
C THR A 138 6.45 -8.69 -7.81
N THR A 139 7.46 -8.05 -8.42
CA THR A 139 7.40 -6.64 -8.85
C THR A 139 8.15 -6.43 -10.17
N GLU A 140 7.55 -5.71 -11.11
CA GLU A 140 8.23 -5.11 -12.27
C GLU A 140 7.96 -3.61 -12.25
N GLY A 141 9.00 -2.76 -12.29
CA GLY A 141 8.82 -1.31 -12.23
C GLY A 141 10.00 -0.51 -12.77
N ASP A 142 9.89 0.81 -12.70
CA ASP A 142 10.95 1.74 -13.07
C ASP A 142 10.89 3.05 -12.27
N LEU A 143 12.05 3.69 -12.07
CA LEU A 143 12.15 4.87 -11.22
C LEU A 143 11.42 6.10 -11.79
N ILE A 144 11.14 6.15 -13.11
CA ILE A 144 10.38 7.26 -13.70
C ILE A 144 8.93 7.12 -13.27
N THR A 145 8.37 5.93 -13.42
CA THR A 145 7.01 5.60 -12.96
C THR A 145 6.90 5.75 -11.45
N ASP A 146 7.88 5.27 -10.67
CA ASP A 146 7.91 5.49 -9.22
C ASP A 146 7.94 6.97 -8.85
N LYS A 147 8.70 7.78 -9.60
CA LYS A 147 8.78 9.23 -9.38
C LYS A 147 7.47 9.93 -9.74
N ILE A 148 6.78 9.48 -10.78
CA ILE A 148 5.46 10.00 -11.14
C ILE A 148 4.45 9.59 -10.08
N ILE A 149 4.43 8.32 -9.67
CA ILE A 149 3.56 7.81 -8.61
C ILE A 149 3.83 8.55 -7.31
N SER A 150 5.09 8.79 -6.93
CA SER A 150 5.47 9.54 -5.73
C SER A 150 5.22 11.05 -5.82
N LYS A 151 5.37 11.67 -6.99
CA LYS A 151 4.90 13.06 -7.19
C LYS A 151 3.38 13.16 -7.09
N ASN A 152 2.67 12.17 -7.61
CA ASN A 152 1.22 11.99 -7.44
C ASN A 152 0.86 11.44 -6.04
N LYS A 153 1.84 11.10 -5.18
CA LYS A 153 1.65 10.92 -3.72
C LYS A 153 1.66 12.28 -3.01
N ASN A 154 2.29 13.30 -3.57
CA ASN A 154 2.38 14.66 -3.02
C ASN A 154 1.24 15.60 -3.48
N THR A 155 0.29 15.15 -4.30
CA THR A 155 -0.86 15.95 -4.76
C THR A 155 -2.12 15.80 -3.91
N GLY A 156 -2.10 14.95 -2.88
CA GLY A 156 -3.04 15.07 -1.77
C GLY A 156 -2.51 16.14 -0.82
N ASN A 157 -3.16 17.30 -0.76
CA ASN A 157 -2.95 18.27 0.31
C ASN A 157 -3.37 17.59 1.63
N THR A 158 -2.53 16.76 2.23
CA THR A 158 -2.79 16.21 3.57
C THR A 158 -2.56 17.35 4.55
N LYS A 159 -3.63 18.09 4.83
CA LYS A 159 -3.63 19.17 5.81
C LYS A 159 -3.19 18.58 7.15
N LYS A 160 -1.99 18.96 7.60
CA LYS A 160 -1.50 18.61 8.92
C LYS A 160 -2.33 19.36 9.95
N ILE A 161 -2.76 18.66 10.98
CA ILE A 161 -3.35 19.28 12.17
C ILE A 161 -2.30 19.27 13.29
N LEU A 162 -2.32 20.28 14.15
CA LEU A 162 -1.40 20.42 15.29
C LEU A 162 -2.21 20.16 16.58
N GLY A 163 -1.66 19.36 17.50
CA GLY A 163 -2.29 19.09 18.79
C GLY A 163 -1.39 18.33 19.76
N ASP A 164 -1.80 18.30 21.03
CA ASP A 164 -1.21 17.47 22.09
C ASP A 164 -2.04 16.17 22.20
N PHE A 165 -1.79 15.24 21.28
CA PHE A 165 -2.62 14.06 21.10
C PHE A 165 -2.26 12.94 22.08
N ASN A 166 -1.05 12.91 22.63
CA ASN A 166 -0.66 11.95 23.67
C ASN A 166 -0.81 12.51 25.11
N GLY A 167 -1.09 13.80 25.27
CA GLY A 167 -1.26 14.46 26.56
C GLY A 167 0.05 14.68 27.32
N ASP A 168 1.18 14.79 26.62
CA ASP A 168 2.50 15.00 27.24
C ASP A 168 2.81 16.50 27.45
N GLY A 169 1.90 17.39 27.05
CA GLY A 169 2.04 18.84 27.13
C GLY A 169 2.79 19.47 25.96
N LYS A 170 3.26 18.69 24.98
CA LYS A 170 3.88 19.15 23.74
C LYS A 170 2.93 18.93 22.59
N LYS A 171 3.05 19.79 21.57
CA LYS A 171 2.23 19.68 20.36
C LYS A 171 2.99 18.96 19.26
N GLU A 172 2.33 18.05 18.58
CA GLU A 172 2.79 17.36 17.37
C GLU A 172 1.83 17.54 16.19
N PHE A 173 2.35 17.29 15.00
CA PHE A 173 1.53 17.22 13.80
C PHE A 173 0.93 15.83 13.62
N ALA A 174 -0.34 15.77 13.26
CA ALA A 174 -0.98 14.58 12.72
C ALA A 174 -1.38 14.79 11.25
N TRP A 175 -1.29 13.74 10.44
CA TRP A 175 -1.78 13.73 9.06
C TRP A 175 -2.34 12.35 8.71
N ILE A 176 -3.28 12.33 7.79
CA ILE A 176 -3.88 11.10 7.28
C ILE A 176 -3.26 10.72 5.96
N GLU A 177 -2.95 9.45 5.82
CA GLU A 177 -2.66 8.79 4.56
C GLU A 177 -3.88 7.94 4.19
N THR A 178 -4.64 8.37 3.19
CA THR A 178 -5.82 7.64 2.69
C THR A 178 -5.40 6.69 1.58
N PRO A 179 -6.05 5.52 1.43
CA PRO A 179 -5.78 4.64 0.30
C PRO A 179 -6.11 5.37 -1.01
N LYS A 180 -5.30 5.15 -2.05
CA LYS A 180 -5.48 5.86 -3.31
C LYS A 180 -6.62 5.25 -4.12
N ARG A 181 -7.67 6.05 -4.34
CA ARG A 181 -8.72 5.78 -5.34
C ARG A 181 -8.10 5.86 -6.74
N LEU A 182 -8.34 4.85 -7.58
CA LEU A 182 -7.99 4.91 -9.00
C LEU A 182 -8.93 5.90 -9.70
N VAL A 183 -8.56 7.17 -9.81
CA VAL A 183 -9.17 8.06 -10.80
C VAL A 183 -8.61 7.64 -12.16
N HIS A 184 -9.39 6.85 -12.90
CA HIS A 184 -9.17 6.59 -14.32
C HIS A 184 -9.19 7.94 -15.06
N SER A 185 -8.04 8.47 -15.46
CA SER A 185 -7.97 9.71 -16.25
C SER A 185 -7.28 9.56 -17.60
N GLU A 186 -7.17 8.35 -18.15
CA GLU A 186 -6.69 8.17 -19.54
C GLU A 186 -7.60 7.28 -20.43
N TYR A 187 -8.76 6.82 -19.94
CA TYR A 187 -9.77 6.17 -20.78
C TYR A 187 -11.17 6.65 -20.38
N ILE A 188 -11.56 7.84 -20.86
CA ILE A 188 -12.96 8.16 -21.07
C ILE A 188 -13.27 7.63 -22.47
N ILE A 189 -13.90 6.45 -22.55
CA ILE A 189 -14.61 6.04 -23.77
C ILE A 189 -15.90 6.85 -23.77
N LYS A 190 -16.18 7.54 -24.87
CA LYS A 190 -17.42 8.29 -25.02
C LYS A 190 -18.60 7.32 -25.02
N GLU A 191 -19.69 7.67 -24.34
CA GLU A 191 -20.89 6.82 -24.21
C GLU A 191 -21.49 6.47 -25.58
N ASP A 192 -21.29 7.35 -26.55
CA ASP A 192 -21.61 7.25 -27.97
C ASP A 192 -20.72 6.28 -28.79
N GLU A 193 -19.67 5.70 -28.18
CA GLU A 193 -18.75 4.74 -28.81
C GLU A 193 -18.88 3.29 -28.27
N LEU A 194 -19.87 3.02 -27.41
CA LEU A 194 -20.15 1.67 -26.88
C LEU A 194 -21.08 0.88 -27.82
N GLU A 195 -20.70 -0.35 -28.22
CA GLU A 195 -21.58 -1.26 -28.97
C GLU A 195 -22.56 -1.99 -28.03
N GLU A 196 -23.77 -2.26 -28.54
CA GLU A 196 -24.86 -2.91 -27.81
C GLU A 196 -24.44 -4.31 -27.33
N GLY A 197 -24.19 -4.46 -26.03
CA GLY A 197 -23.75 -5.72 -25.40
C GLY A 197 -22.47 -5.62 -24.57
N GLU A 198 -21.78 -4.48 -24.55
CA GLU A 198 -20.67 -4.27 -23.60
C GLU A 198 -21.20 -4.04 -22.18
N PHE A 199 -20.85 -4.97 -21.28
CA PHE A 199 -21.18 -4.89 -19.86
C PHE A 199 -20.50 -3.69 -19.21
N GLY A 200 -21.31 -2.74 -18.71
CA GLY A 200 -20.83 -1.70 -17.80
C GLY A 200 -20.28 -2.33 -16.51
N ILE A 201 -18.99 -2.11 -16.24
CA ILE A 201 -18.40 -2.53 -14.97
C ILE A 201 -18.71 -1.45 -13.93
N LEU A 202 -19.48 -1.87 -12.92
CA LEU A 202 -19.86 -1.10 -11.74
C LEU A 202 -18.62 -0.74 -10.89
N TYR A 203 -18.77 0.40 -10.22
CA TYR A 203 -17.82 1.07 -9.34
C TYR A 203 -17.23 0.19 -8.22
N ASP A 204 -16.00 0.57 -7.83
CA ASP A 204 -15.37 0.49 -6.50
C ASP A 204 -14.26 -0.57 -6.32
N ASP A 205 -13.04 -0.27 -6.81
CA ASP A 205 -11.82 -1.03 -6.50
C ASP A 205 -10.69 -0.09 -6.02
N TYR A 206 -10.48 0.00 -4.70
CA TYR A 206 -9.29 0.63 -4.09
C TYR A 206 -8.10 -0.35 -4.09
N ILE A 207 -6.85 0.15 -4.16
CA ILE A 207 -5.63 -0.68 -4.02
C ILE A 207 -5.04 -0.45 -2.63
N GLY A 208 -4.87 -1.53 -1.85
CA GLY A 208 -4.47 -1.50 -0.43
C GLY A 208 -5.71 -1.62 0.47
N CYS A 209 -5.53 -2.05 1.73
CA CYS A 209 -6.63 -2.19 2.68
C CYS A 209 -7.58 -0.98 2.62
N ASP A 210 -8.89 -1.19 2.79
CA ASP A 210 -9.96 -0.16 2.78
C ASP A 210 -9.83 0.87 3.92
N ASN A 211 -8.63 0.99 4.48
CA ASN A 211 -8.33 1.70 5.69
C ASN A 211 -7.36 2.86 5.40
N SER A 212 -7.61 4.00 6.04
CA SER A 212 -6.67 5.12 6.10
C SER A 212 -5.82 4.99 7.35
N VAL A 213 -4.61 5.54 7.30
CA VAL A 213 -3.66 5.54 8.43
C VAL A 213 -3.37 6.97 8.87
N ILE A 214 -3.55 7.26 10.15
CA ILE A 214 -3.18 8.53 10.77
C ILE A 214 -1.77 8.40 11.32
N HIS A 215 -0.90 9.30 10.90
CA HIS A 215 0.49 9.37 11.31
C HIS A 215 0.74 10.61 12.16
N PHE A 216 1.76 10.51 13.02
CA PHE A 216 2.16 11.56 13.95
C PHE A 216 3.63 11.95 13.75
N SER A 217 3.95 13.22 14.01
CA SER A 217 5.34 13.68 13.98
C SER A 217 6.11 13.20 15.20
N ASP A 218 5.46 13.10 16.36
CA ASP A 218 6.02 12.39 17.51
C ASP A 218 6.04 10.88 17.21
N LYS A 219 7.23 10.28 17.34
CA LYS A 219 7.48 8.87 17.06
C LYS A 219 7.14 7.95 18.23
N THR A 220 6.81 8.51 19.39
CA THR A 220 6.28 7.74 20.52
C THR A 220 4.82 7.33 20.31
N ILE A 221 4.10 8.06 19.46
CA ILE A 221 2.71 7.79 19.12
C ILE A 221 2.64 6.78 17.97
N TRP A 222 1.93 5.68 18.20
CA TRP A 222 1.71 4.68 17.15
C TRP A 222 0.68 5.15 16.12
N PRO A 223 0.90 4.90 14.82
CA PRO A 223 -0.08 5.23 13.79
C PRO A 223 -1.42 4.54 14.02
N ILE A 224 -2.53 5.25 13.75
CA ILE A 224 -3.89 4.72 13.94
C ILE A 224 -4.48 4.34 12.59
N THR A 225 -4.92 3.09 12.45
CA THR A 225 -5.62 2.60 11.26
C THR A 225 -7.12 2.73 11.45
N ILE A 226 -7.82 3.34 10.49
CA ILE A 226 -9.29 3.53 10.50
C ILE A 226 -9.91 2.98 9.23
N ASN A 227 -11.10 2.38 9.33
CA ASN A 227 -11.81 1.79 8.20
C ASN A 227 -12.56 2.85 7.39
N THR A 228 -11.81 3.59 6.58
CA THR A 228 -12.33 4.55 5.62
C THR A 228 -11.29 4.77 4.52
N THR A 229 -11.74 5.05 3.30
CA THR A 229 -10.89 5.27 2.14
C THR A 229 -10.63 6.75 1.83
N SER A 230 -11.22 7.65 2.62
CA SER A 230 -11.02 9.10 2.54
C SER A 230 -11.16 9.72 3.94
N GLY A 231 -10.73 10.96 4.13
CA GLY A 231 -10.98 11.62 5.41
C GLY A 231 -10.34 13.00 5.54
N GLU A 232 -11.07 13.92 6.15
CA GLU A 232 -10.54 15.19 6.66
C GLU A 232 -10.28 15.09 8.16
N LEU A 233 -9.07 15.48 8.57
CA LEU A 233 -8.67 15.54 9.97
C LEU A 233 -9.00 16.88 10.60
N THR A 234 -9.46 16.84 11.84
CA THR A 234 -9.57 18.05 12.68
C THR A 234 -9.19 17.71 14.11
N ASN A 235 -8.40 18.58 14.73
CA ASN A 235 -8.21 18.57 16.18
C ASN A 235 -9.49 19.15 16.82
N ILE A 236 -10.15 18.39 17.67
CA ILE A 236 -11.41 18.76 18.34
C ILE A 236 -11.23 19.03 19.84
N GLY A 237 -9.97 19.14 20.29
CA GLY A 237 -9.60 19.36 21.69
C GLY A 237 -9.84 18.13 22.55
N ASP A 238 -9.66 18.28 23.86
CA ASP A 238 -9.90 17.23 24.86
C ASP A 238 -11.40 17.14 25.19
N LEU A 239 -12.12 16.26 24.48
CA LEU A 239 -13.56 16.06 24.66
C LEU A 239 -13.88 15.24 25.91
N ASN A 240 -13.03 14.29 26.29
CA ASN A 240 -13.25 13.38 27.42
C ASN A 240 -12.54 13.80 28.71
N ASN A 241 -11.85 14.94 28.72
CA ASN A 241 -11.09 15.51 29.85
C ASN A 241 -10.01 14.57 30.40
N ASP A 242 -9.35 13.80 29.54
CA ASP A 242 -8.29 12.88 29.98
C ASP A 242 -6.87 13.47 29.86
N GLY A 243 -6.79 14.74 29.45
CA GLY A 243 -5.56 15.48 29.24
C GLY A 243 -4.91 15.25 27.89
N SER A 244 -5.53 14.50 26.96
CA SER A 244 -5.11 14.42 25.55
C SER A 244 -6.16 15.01 24.62
N GLU A 245 -5.70 15.67 23.56
CA GLU A 245 -6.59 16.18 22.53
C GLU A 245 -7.08 15.04 21.62
N ASN A 246 -8.35 15.09 21.21
CA ASN A 246 -8.98 14.12 20.35
C ASN A 246 -8.96 14.57 18.88
N ILE A 247 -9.10 13.60 17.97
CA ILE A 247 -9.09 13.83 16.52
C ILE A 247 -10.42 13.39 15.93
N SER A 248 -11.05 14.24 15.11
CA SER A 248 -12.15 13.80 14.25
C SER A 248 -11.63 13.42 12.87
N VAL A 249 -12.13 12.32 12.30
CA VAL A 249 -11.99 12.03 10.86
C VAL A 249 -13.35 12.01 10.21
N TYR A 250 -13.60 12.99 9.35
CA TYR A 250 -14.84 13.11 8.58
C TYR A 250 -14.64 12.60 7.16
N SER A 251 -15.45 11.64 6.73
CA SER A 251 -15.34 11.02 5.40
C SER A 251 -16.68 10.93 4.71
N ASN A 252 -16.68 11.06 3.38
CA ASN A 252 -17.86 10.96 2.54
C ASN A 252 -17.66 9.81 1.56
N ILE A 253 -18.31 8.68 1.80
CA ILE A 253 -18.19 7.47 0.98
C ILE A 253 -19.59 7.06 0.53
N ASN A 254 -19.77 6.94 -0.79
CA ASN A 254 -21.05 6.59 -1.40
C ASN A 254 -22.19 7.48 -0.86
N ALA A 255 -23.29 6.89 -0.40
CA ALA A 255 -24.43 7.60 0.14
C ALA A 255 -24.24 8.08 1.60
N TYR A 256 -23.07 7.91 2.23
CA TYR A 256 -22.91 8.18 3.66
C TYR A 256 -21.82 9.20 3.98
N SER A 257 -22.12 10.03 4.98
CA SER A 257 -21.13 10.77 5.76
C SER A 257 -20.83 10.00 7.04
N THR A 258 -19.55 9.76 7.32
CA THR A 258 -19.09 9.07 8.53
C THR A 258 -18.13 9.95 9.31
N LEU A 259 -18.31 10.00 10.63
CA LEU A 259 -17.45 10.73 11.57
C LEU A 259 -16.86 9.75 12.60
N HIS A 260 -15.54 9.60 12.56
CA HIS A 260 -14.76 8.94 13.61
C HIS A 260 -14.31 9.96 14.64
N ILE A 261 -14.34 9.60 15.91
CA ILE A 261 -13.85 10.42 17.04
C ILE A 261 -12.80 9.62 17.77
N LEU A 262 -11.55 10.03 17.67
CA LEU A 262 -10.40 9.24 18.07
C LEU A 262 -9.70 9.83 19.30
N ASN A 263 -9.36 8.96 20.23
CA ASN A 263 -8.46 9.21 21.33
C ASN A 263 -7.20 8.35 21.16
N VAL A 264 -6.06 9.04 21.03
CA VAL A 264 -4.77 8.42 20.70
C VAL A 264 -4.18 7.64 21.88
N LYS A 265 -4.54 7.97 23.14
CA LYS A 265 -4.13 7.17 24.31
C LYS A 265 -4.70 5.75 24.28
N ASN A 266 -5.84 5.54 23.64
CA ASN A 266 -6.48 4.23 23.54
C ASN A 266 -6.16 3.52 22.22
N TYR A 267 -4.89 3.22 21.98
CA TYR A 267 -4.43 2.66 20.70
C TYR A 267 -5.21 1.42 20.22
N TYR A 268 -5.58 0.51 21.12
CA TYR A 268 -6.29 -0.73 20.77
C TYR A 268 -7.76 -0.52 20.41
N GLN A 269 -8.38 0.55 20.93
CA GLN A 269 -9.75 0.94 20.64
C GLN A 269 -9.82 2.48 20.54
N PRO A 270 -9.30 3.05 19.45
CA PRO A 270 -9.06 4.49 19.38
C PRO A 270 -10.36 5.28 19.28
N ASN A 271 -11.46 4.68 18.81
CA ASN A 271 -12.75 5.37 18.77
C ASN A 271 -13.31 5.56 20.19
N LEU A 272 -13.58 6.80 20.59
CA LEU A 272 -14.23 7.13 21.87
C LEU A 272 -15.68 6.64 21.93
N ILE A 273 -16.36 6.66 20.78
CA ILE A 273 -17.70 6.14 20.57
C ILE A 273 -17.76 5.47 19.21
N ASP A 274 -18.79 4.65 18.98
CA ASP A 274 -19.02 4.06 17.67
C ASP A 274 -19.07 5.15 16.57
N PRO A 275 -18.47 4.91 15.38
CA PRO A 275 -18.49 5.87 14.30
C PRO A 275 -19.91 6.33 13.96
N ILE A 276 -20.09 7.64 13.84
CA ILE A 276 -21.39 8.27 13.57
C ILE A 276 -21.59 8.29 12.06
N SER A 277 -22.70 7.73 11.55
CA SER A 277 -22.99 7.66 10.12
C SER A 277 -24.34 8.28 9.78
N VAL A 278 -24.39 9.04 8.69
CA VAL A 278 -25.60 9.72 8.17
C VAL A 278 -25.75 9.43 6.67
N ASN A 279 -26.92 8.92 6.26
CA ASN A 279 -27.27 8.77 4.84
C ASN A 279 -27.58 10.12 4.20
N ARG A 280 -26.77 10.52 3.23
CA ARG A 280 -26.85 11.78 2.49
C ARG A 280 -28.00 11.79 1.48
N ASN A 281 -28.43 10.65 0.93
CA ASN A 281 -29.55 10.61 -0.03
C ASN A 281 -30.87 11.18 0.52
N ILE A 282 -30.97 11.29 1.85
CA ILE A 282 -32.15 11.82 2.54
C ILE A 282 -31.82 13.14 3.24
N TYR A 283 -30.54 13.45 3.42
CA TYR A 283 -30.05 14.61 4.15
C TYR A 283 -28.80 15.22 3.49
N ASP A 284 -28.95 15.71 2.26
CA ASP A 284 -27.85 16.20 1.41
C ASP A 284 -27.01 17.35 2.02
N ASN A 285 -27.54 18.05 3.03
CA ASN A 285 -26.92 19.23 3.66
C ASN A 285 -26.31 18.97 5.05
N ILE A 286 -26.18 17.72 5.51
CA ILE A 286 -25.57 17.47 6.83
C ILE A 286 -24.06 17.68 6.77
N GLN A 287 -23.61 18.74 7.43
CA GLN A 287 -22.20 19.04 7.66
C GLN A 287 -21.69 18.31 8.91
N LYS A 288 -20.36 18.20 9.04
CA LYS A 288 -19.68 17.56 10.17
C LYS A 288 -20.17 18.12 11.52
N GLU A 289 -20.36 19.43 11.60
CA GLU A 289 -20.77 20.16 12.80
C GLU A 289 -22.17 19.77 13.26
N ASN A 290 -23.01 19.25 12.36
CA ASN A 290 -24.36 18.79 12.69
C ASN A 290 -24.35 17.36 13.27
N MET A 291 -23.27 16.59 13.06
CA MET A 291 -23.13 15.21 13.51
C MET A 291 -22.62 15.12 14.96
N LEU A 292 -21.87 16.13 15.42
CA LEU A 292 -21.26 16.16 16.74
C LEU A 292 -21.26 17.58 17.31
N GLU A 293 -21.89 17.74 18.48
CA GLU A 293 -21.86 18.95 19.29
C GLU A 293 -21.21 18.65 20.64
N ASN A 294 -20.14 19.37 21.00
CA ASN A 294 -19.50 19.28 22.30
C ASN A 294 -20.32 20.06 23.34
N LEU A 295 -20.83 19.38 24.35
CA LEU A 295 -21.62 19.98 25.43
C LEU A 295 -20.76 20.35 26.67
N GLY A 296 -19.47 20.01 26.64
CA GLY A 296 -18.56 20.12 27.78
C GLY A 296 -18.70 18.97 28.78
N ASN A 297 -17.80 18.94 29.77
CA ASN A 297 -17.81 17.96 30.87
C ASN A 297 -17.86 16.49 30.42
N GLY A 298 -17.13 16.13 29.37
CA GLY A 298 -17.12 14.74 28.87
C GLY A 298 -18.44 14.33 28.23
N SER A 299 -19.25 15.28 27.75
CA SER A 299 -20.55 14.99 27.16
C SER A 299 -20.65 15.54 25.74
N VAL A 300 -21.21 14.73 24.85
CA VAL A 300 -21.43 15.10 23.45
C VAL A 300 -22.85 14.79 23.04
N LYS A 301 -23.39 15.60 22.14
CA LYS A 301 -24.63 15.28 21.43
C LYS A 301 -24.25 14.82 20.04
N ILE A 302 -24.77 13.65 19.67
CA ILE A 302 -24.52 13.05 18.36
C ILE A 302 -25.80 12.96 17.56
N THR A 303 -25.67 13.12 16.25
CA THR A 303 -26.76 12.97 15.28
C THR A 303 -26.36 11.93 14.23
N TYR A 304 -27.14 10.86 14.10
CA TYR A 304 -26.87 9.77 13.14
C TYR A 304 -28.16 9.32 12.45
N SER A 305 -28.03 8.67 11.29
CA SER A 305 -29.18 8.05 10.62
C SER A 305 -29.34 6.58 11.01
N THR A 306 -30.58 6.13 11.20
CA THR A 306 -30.95 4.72 11.35
C THR A 306 -32.08 4.35 10.40
N PHE A 307 -32.48 3.09 10.36
CA PHE A 307 -33.70 2.63 9.71
C PHE A 307 -34.86 2.56 10.70
N THR A 308 -36.05 2.99 10.26
CA THR A 308 -37.33 2.71 10.93
C THR A 308 -37.70 1.24 10.75
N GLU A 309 -38.69 0.76 11.51
CA GLU A 309 -39.26 -0.60 11.32
C GLU A 309 -39.80 -0.83 9.90
N LYS A 310 -40.07 0.24 9.14
CA LYS A 310 -40.56 0.19 7.76
C LYS A 310 -39.45 0.25 6.71
N GLY A 311 -38.18 0.34 7.13
CA GLY A 311 -37.03 0.42 6.22
C GLY A 311 -36.75 1.82 5.66
N GLU A 312 -37.37 2.86 6.20
CA GLU A 312 -37.10 4.26 5.84
C GLU A 312 -35.96 4.80 6.71
N HIS A 313 -35.12 5.71 6.21
CA HIS A 313 -34.13 6.33 7.09
C HIS A 313 -34.76 7.43 7.95
N GLU A 314 -34.30 7.54 9.19
CA GLU A 314 -34.60 8.64 10.10
C GLU A 314 -33.33 9.13 10.80
N LEU A 315 -33.31 10.38 11.25
CA LEU A 315 -32.25 10.91 12.11
C LEU A 315 -32.60 10.76 13.58
N ILE A 316 -31.66 10.21 14.33
CA ILE A 316 -31.71 10.17 15.78
C ILE A 316 -30.66 11.10 16.34
N THR A 317 -31.04 11.88 17.34
CA THR A 317 -30.14 12.68 18.15
C THR A 317 -30.14 12.16 19.58
N LYS A 318 -28.96 11.93 20.16
CA LYS A 318 -28.83 11.56 21.57
C LYS A 318 -27.61 12.18 22.22
N ILE A 319 -27.66 12.31 23.54
CA ILE A 319 -26.54 12.76 24.37
C ILE A 319 -25.81 11.53 24.89
N ILE A 320 -24.49 11.54 24.79
CA ILE A 320 -23.58 10.48 25.26
C ILE A 320 -22.57 11.10 26.22
N LYS A 321 -22.24 10.36 27.28
CA LYS A 321 -21.10 10.66 28.15
C LYS A 321 -19.90 9.82 27.70
N LEU A 322 -18.78 10.49 27.47
CA LEU A 322 -17.51 9.96 26.99
C LEU A 322 -16.65 9.38 28.12
#